data_AF-A0A3D3X3B7-F1
#
_entry.id   AF-A0A3D3X3B7-F1
#
_cell.length_a   1.000
_cell.length_b   1.000
_cell.length_c   1.000
_cell.angle_alpha   90.00
_cell.angle_beta   90.00
_cell.angle_gamma   90.00
#
_symmetry.space_group_name_H-M   'P 1'
#
loop_
_entity.id
_entity.type
_entity.pdbx_description
1 polymer ?
#
loop_
_entity_poly.entity_id
_entity_poly.type
_entity_poly.pdbx_seq_one_letter_code
_entity_poly.pdbx_strand_id
1 'polypeptide(L)'
;MEQDLGSKEPKSVAEALKNGYSLLFSQQWPIWLGGILFGLINVFMFAFERPWSSANGIRNWGNWFFNGLEITDITIISPHLFSTSILNFGILAGAFASALLAKQFQIRNAPPRELFKGLLGGILMGIGSALSFGCNIGGFFSATSALS
;
A
#
# COMPACT_ATOMS: atom_id res chain seq x y z
N MET A 1 -8.78 -1.52 29.14
CA MET A 1 -9.60 -0.33 29.44
C MET A 1 -10.81 -0.42 28.55
N GLU A 2 -11.79 -1.16 29.06
CA GLU A 2 -13.15 -1.29 28.53
C GLU A 2 -13.72 0.11 28.28
N GLN A 3 -14.12 0.43 27.06
CA GLN A 3 -14.93 1.61 26.78
C GLN A 3 -16.32 1.13 26.33
N ASP A 4 -17.23 1.16 27.31
CA ASP A 4 -18.66 1.40 27.18
C ASP A 4 -19.27 1.13 25.79
N LEU A 5 -19.71 -0.12 25.59
CA LEU A 5 -20.70 -0.49 24.58
C LEU A 5 -22.09 0.03 24.99
N GLY A 6 -22.20 1.34 25.19
CA GLY A 6 -23.47 2.03 25.32
C GLY A 6 -24.11 2.17 23.95
N SER A 7 -24.85 1.13 23.54
CA SER A 7 -25.71 1.12 22.35
C SER A 7 -26.75 2.24 22.42
N LYS A 8 -26.39 3.45 21.98
CA LYS A 8 -27.37 4.43 21.55
C LYS A 8 -27.95 3.93 20.24
N GLU A 9 -29.12 3.29 20.32
CA GLU A 9 -29.89 2.94 19.13
C GLU A 9 -30.06 4.20 18.28
N PRO A 10 -29.64 4.18 17.00
CA PRO A 10 -29.74 5.35 16.14
C PRO A 10 -31.22 5.64 15.89
N LYS A 11 -31.69 6.80 16.34
CA LYS A 11 -33.09 7.22 16.18
C LYS A 11 -33.44 7.55 14.71
N SER A 12 -32.45 7.56 13.82
CA SER A 12 -32.58 7.89 12.41
C SER A 12 -31.45 7.26 11.57
N VAL A 13 -31.78 6.84 10.34
CA VAL A 13 -30.84 6.29 9.35
C VAL A 13 -29.68 7.25 9.08
N ALA A 14 -29.93 8.56 9.11
CA ALA A 14 -28.90 9.58 8.92
C ALA A 14 -27.87 9.60 10.06
N GLU A 15 -28.28 9.30 11.29
CA GLU A 15 -27.40 9.25 12.46
C GLU A 15 -26.59 7.95 12.48
N ALA A 16 -27.20 6.83 12.06
CA ALA A 16 -26.48 5.57 11.83
C ALA A 16 -25.38 5.72 10.76
N LEU A 17 -25.68 6.39 9.64
CA LEU A 17 -24.69 6.65 8.58
C LEU A 17 -23.57 7.57 9.05
N LYS A 18 -23.90 8.61 9.83
CA LYS A 18 -22.91 9.55 10.38
C LYS A 18 -21.99 8.87 11.41
N ASN A 19 -22.55 8.01 12.26
CA ASN A 19 -21.79 7.22 13.23
C ASN A 19 -20.93 6.15 12.54
N GLY A 20 -21.46 5.49 11.50
CA GLY A 20 -20.69 4.55 10.68
C GLY A 20 -19.51 5.25 9.99
N TYR A 21 -19.74 6.42 9.41
CA TYR A 21 -18.69 7.22 8.77
C TYR A 21 -17.59 7.65 9.76
N SER A 22 -17.98 8.12 10.95
CA SER A 22 -17.00 8.55 11.96
C SER A 22 -16.19 7.39 12.53
N LEU A 23 -16.80 6.22 12.70
CA LEU A 23 -16.09 5.01 13.12
C LEU A 23 -15.10 4.52 12.04
N LEU A 24 -15.51 4.56 10.77
CA LEU A 24 -14.71 4.04 9.67
C LEU A 24 -13.50 4.93 9.33
N PHE A 25 -13.69 6.25 9.32
CA PHE A 25 -12.68 7.20 8.80
C PHE A 25 -12.09 8.14 9.84
N SER A 26 -12.79 8.40 10.95
CA SER A 26 -12.35 9.38 11.95
C SER A 26 -11.66 8.76 13.15
N GLN A 27 -11.87 7.46 13.42
CA GLN A 27 -11.23 6.74 14.50
C GLN A 27 -10.05 5.91 14.03
N GLN A 28 -9.07 5.75 14.92
CA GLN A 28 -7.92 4.88 14.70
C GLN A 28 -8.38 3.43 14.85
N TRP A 29 -8.18 2.62 13.81
CA TRP A 29 -8.53 1.22 13.87
C TRP A 29 -7.58 0.48 14.82
N PRO A 30 -8.09 -0.46 15.63
CA PRO A 30 -7.23 -1.23 16.49
C PRO A 30 -6.29 -2.11 15.65
N ILE A 31 -5.05 -2.26 16.13
CA ILE A 31 -3.94 -2.89 15.38
C ILE A 31 -4.29 -4.32 14.90
N TRP A 32 -5.00 -5.10 15.73
CA TRP A 32 -5.40 -6.45 15.38
C TRP A 32 -6.33 -6.50 14.16
N LEU A 33 -7.23 -5.52 14.01
CA LEU A 33 -8.17 -5.46 12.89
C LEU A 33 -7.43 -5.14 11.58
N GLY A 34 -6.48 -4.21 11.62
CA GLY A 34 -5.59 -3.93 10.50
C GLY A 34 -4.76 -5.15 10.09
N GLY A 35 -4.22 -5.89 11.06
CA GLY A 35 -3.47 -7.12 10.82
C GLY A 35 -4.32 -8.22 10.15
N ILE A 36 -5.54 -8.46 10.65
CA ILE A 36 -6.47 -9.45 10.06
C ILE A 36 -6.82 -9.07 8.62
N LEU A 37 -7.21 -7.81 8.37
CA LEU A 37 -7.55 -7.36 7.02
C LEU A 37 -6.37 -7.48 6.05
N PHE A 38 -5.18 -7.08 6.49
CA PHE A 38 -3.98 -7.17 5.66
C PHE A 38 -3.63 -8.61 5.32
N GLY A 39 -3.70 -9.51 6.32
CA GLY A 39 -3.48 -10.95 6.11
C GLY A 39 -4.52 -11.57 5.17
N LEU A 40 -5.80 -11.20 5.33
CA LEU A 40 -6.89 -11.66 4.46
C LEU A 40 -6.65 -11.22 3.01
N ILE A 41 -6.28 -9.96 2.78
CA ILE A 41 -5.94 -9.45 1.43
C ILE A 41 -4.76 -10.24 0.85
N ASN A 42 -3.72 -10.54 1.64
CA ASN A 42 -2.58 -11.31 1.17
C ASN A 42 -2.99 -12.73 0.74
N VAL A 43 -3.83 -13.42 1.54
CA VAL A 43 -4.37 -14.74 1.20
C VAL A 43 -5.20 -14.68 -0.09
N PHE A 44 -6.07 -13.67 -0.22
CA PHE A 44 -6.84 -13.48 -1.45
C PHE A 44 -5.93 -13.28 -2.66
N MET A 45 -4.90 -12.43 -2.57
CA MET A 45 -3.96 -12.23 -3.67
C MET A 45 -3.21 -13.51 -4.05
N PHE A 46 -2.82 -14.30 -3.05
CA PHE A 46 -2.17 -15.59 -3.28
C PHE A 46 -3.10 -16.58 -4.00
N ALA A 47 -4.40 -16.54 -3.72
CA ALA A 47 -5.38 -17.41 -4.35
C ALA A 47 -5.64 -17.08 -5.83
N PHE A 48 -5.52 -15.81 -6.24
CA PHE A 48 -5.85 -15.39 -7.60
C PHE A 48 -4.67 -15.40 -8.58
N GLU A 49 -3.47 -14.95 -8.19
CA GLU A 49 -2.37 -14.85 -9.16
C GLU A 49 -0.98 -15.09 -8.55
N ARG A 50 -0.54 -14.22 -7.65
CA ARG A 50 0.84 -14.12 -7.17
C ARG A 50 0.85 -13.46 -5.78
N PRO A 51 1.88 -13.73 -4.95
CA PRO A 51 2.08 -13.01 -3.69
C PRO A 51 2.17 -11.49 -3.92
N TRP A 52 1.67 -10.71 -2.97
CA TRP A 52 1.69 -9.25 -3.07
C TRP A 52 3.11 -8.71 -3.11
N SER A 53 3.53 -8.23 -4.28
CA SER A 53 4.78 -7.50 -4.45
C SER A 53 4.49 -6.10 -4.95
N SER A 54 5.20 -5.09 -4.44
CA SER A 54 5.22 -3.74 -5.02
C SER A 54 6.51 -3.51 -5.83
N ALA A 55 7.60 -4.17 -5.41
CA ALA A 55 8.92 -4.05 -6.03
C ALA A 55 8.95 -4.47 -7.49
N ASN A 56 8.21 -5.54 -7.86
CA ASN A 56 8.20 -6.01 -9.24
C ASN A 56 7.59 -4.98 -10.20
N GLY A 57 6.57 -4.24 -9.75
CA GLY A 57 5.95 -3.17 -10.53
C GLY A 57 6.87 -1.97 -10.71
N ILE A 58 7.59 -1.57 -9.65
CA ILE A 58 8.58 -0.49 -9.70
C ILE A 58 9.77 -0.87 -10.60
N ARG A 59 10.22 -2.13 -10.52
CA ARG A 59 11.27 -2.66 -11.40
C ARG A 59 10.83 -2.65 -12.87
N ASN A 60 9.57 -2.99 -13.16
CA ASN A 60 9.03 -2.89 -14.52
C ASN A 60 9.01 -1.43 -15.02
N TRP A 61 8.66 -0.47 -14.17
CA TRP A 61 8.71 0.96 -14.53
C TRP A 61 10.14 1.44 -14.80
N GLY A 62 11.11 1.01 -13.98
CA GLY A 62 12.52 1.29 -14.21
C GLY A 62 13.03 0.71 -15.53
N ASN A 63 12.74 -0.57 -15.79
CA ASN A 63 13.11 -1.22 -17.05
C ASN A 63 12.50 -0.51 -18.26
N TRP A 64 11.23 -0.09 -18.18
CA TRP A 64 10.59 0.69 -19.23
C TRP A 64 11.28 2.04 -19.47
N PHE A 65 11.65 2.75 -18.40
CA PHE A 65 12.37 4.03 -18.50
C PHE A 65 13.75 3.88 -19.13
N PHE A 66 14.55 2.89 -18.70
CA PHE A 66 15.90 2.66 -19.22
C PHE A 66 15.90 2.07 -20.64
N ASN A 67 14.88 1.29 -21.01
CA ASN A 67 14.70 0.79 -22.36
C ASN A 67 14.34 1.92 -23.34
N GLY A 68 13.50 2.89 -22.92
CA GLY A 68 13.22 4.10 -23.71
C GLY A 68 14.45 5.00 -23.96
N LEU A 69 15.52 4.80 -23.20
CA LEU A 69 16.82 5.46 -23.39
C LEU A 69 17.83 4.58 -24.16
N GLU A 70 17.41 3.42 -24.68
CA GLU A 70 18.24 2.42 -25.39
C GLU A 70 19.44 1.89 -24.57
N ILE A 71 19.38 1.99 -23.24
CA ILE A 71 20.48 1.54 -22.35
C ILE A 71 20.37 0.03 -22.06
N THR A 72 19.19 -0.57 -22.21
CA THR A 72 18.92 -1.98 -21.82
C THR A 72 17.85 -2.66 -22.69
N ASP A 73 18.14 -3.86 -23.21
CA ASP A 73 17.23 -4.71 -24.00
C ASP A 73 16.48 -5.73 -23.13
N ILE A 74 15.68 -5.28 -22.16
CA ILE A 74 14.92 -6.16 -21.27
C ILE A 74 13.44 -6.13 -21.67
N THR A 75 12.80 -7.31 -21.73
CA THR A 75 11.42 -7.56 -22.18
C THR A 75 10.42 -6.50 -21.69
N ILE A 76 9.81 -5.81 -22.66
CA ILE A 76 8.89 -4.70 -22.49
C ILE A 76 7.48 -5.27 -22.21
N ILE A 77 7.02 -5.19 -20.96
CA ILE A 77 5.57 -5.26 -20.68
C ILE A 77 5.16 -3.85 -20.31
N SER A 78 4.24 -3.26 -21.08
CA SER A 78 3.76 -1.90 -20.81
C SER A 78 3.28 -1.79 -19.35
N PRO A 79 3.66 -0.74 -18.62
CA PRO A 79 3.31 -0.56 -17.20
C PRO A 79 1.80 -0.57 -16.93
N HIS A 80 0.98 -0.34 -17.95
CA HIS A 80 -0.49 -0.41 -17.89
C HIS A 80 -1.05 -1.84 -17.95
N LEU A 81 -0.27 -2.80 -18.44
CA LEU A 81 -0.68 -4.20 -18.63
C LEU A 81 -0.06 -5.14 -17.57
N PHE A 82 0.81 -4.63 -16.70
CA PHE A 82 1.45 -5.43 -15.66
C PHE A 82 0.59 -5.43 -14.39
N SER A 83 0.10 -6.59 -13.97
CA SER A 83 -0.79 -6.74 -12.79
C SER A 83 -0.24 -6.05 -11.55
N THR A 84 1.08 -6.14 -11.32
CA THR A 84 1.71 -5.48 -10.16
C THR A 84 1.74 -3.95 -10.25
N SER A 85 1.82 -3.39 -11.46
CA SER A 85 1.77 -1.94 -11.64
C SER A 85 0.37 -1.40 -11.40
N ILE A 86 -0.67 -2.14 -11.81
CA ILE A 86 -2.08 -1.82 -11.50
C ILE A 86 -2.32 -1.86 -9.99
N LEU A 87 -1.77 -2.85 -9.28
CA LEU A 87 -1.84 -2.91 -7.82
C LEU A 87 -1.16 -1.70 -7.16
N ASN A 88 0.01 -1.27 -7.64
CA ASN A 88 0.67 -0.06 -7.15
C ASN A 88 -0.20 1.20 -7.34
N PHE A 89 -0.84 1.35 -8.51
CA PHE A 89 -1.80 2.44 -8.73
C PHE A 89 -3.02 2.33 -7.81
N GLY A 90 -3.55 1.12 -7.61
CA GLY A 90 -4.67 0.87 -6.70
C GLY A 90 -4.34 1.25 -5.25
N ILE A 91 -3.13 0.93 -4.78
CA ILE A 91 -2.66 1.32 -3.44
C ILE A 91 -2.55 2.84 -3.34
N LEU A 92 -1.95 3.51 -4.33
CA LEU A 92 -1.78 4.96 -4.32
C LEU A 92 -3.14 5.67 -4.35
N ALA A 93 -4.03 5.26 -5.25
CA ALA A 93 -5.38 5.80 -5.38
C ALA A 93 -6.24 5.52 -4.13
N GLY A 94 -6.16 4.31 -3.57
CA GLY A 94 -6.88 3.92 -2.36
C GLY A 94 -6.39 4.67 -1.12
N ALA A 95 -5.08 4.83 -0.96
CA ALA A 95 -4.50 5.62 0.13
C ALA A 95 -4.92 7.10 0.02
N PHE A 96 -4.90 7.65 -1.20
CA PHE A 96 -5.36 9.01 -1.46
C PHE A 96 -6.86 9.18 -1.15
N ALA A 97 -7.72 8.29 -1.66
CA ALA A 97 -9.15 8.32 -1.39
C ALA A 97 -9.46 8.20 0.11
N SER A 98 -8.77 7.30 0.82
CA SER A 98 -8.90 7.13 2.26
C SER A 98 -8.50 8.40 3.03
N ALA A 99 -7.38 9.03 2.65
CA ALA A 99 -6.93 10.30 3.25
C ALA A 99 -7.92 11.46 3.03
N LEU A 100 -8.57 11.51 1.86
CA LEU A 100 -9.61 12.51 1.57
C LEU A 100 -10.88 12.27 2.40
N LEU A 101 -11.33 11.02 2.50
CA LEU A 101 -12.50 10.64 3.30
C LEU A 101 -12.26 10.86 4.80
N ALA A 102 -11.04 10.61 5.28
CA ALA A 102 -10.62 10.93 6.64
C ALA A 102 -10.43 12.43 6.89
N LYS A 103 -10.46 13.28 5.84
CA LYS A 103 -10.15 14.72 5.90
C LYS A 103 -8.75 15.01 6.46
N GLN A 104 -7.82 14.08 6.30
CA GLN A 104 -6.44 14.18 6.80
C GLN A 104 -5.41 14.50 5.69
N PHE A 105 -5.87 14.69 4.45
CA PHE A 105 -4.98 15.05 3.36
C PHE A 105 -4.39 16.46 3.58
N GLN A 106 -3.06 16.53 3.70
CA GLN A 106 -2.32 17.79 3.80
C GLN A 106 -1.04 17.70 2.97
N ILE A 107 -0.81 18.71 2.12
CA ILE A 107 0.44 18.84 1.36
C ILE A 107 1.50 19.38 2.33
N ARG A 108 2.46 18.54 2.69
CA ARG A 108 3.58 18.88 3.58
C ARG A 108 4.87 18.98 2.76
N ASN A 109 5.33 20.19 2.49
CA ASN A 109 6.64 20.37 1.87
C ASN A 109 7.74 20.08 2.90
N ALA A 110 8.61 19.13 2.56
CA ALA A 110 9.75 18.79 3.38
C ALA A 110 10.91 19.78 3.13
N PRO A 111 11.70 20.13 4.16
CA PRO A 111 12.92 20.90 3.97
C PRO A 111 13.93 20.10 3.12
N PRO A 112 14.83 20.77 2.38
CA PRO A 112 15.70 20.13 1.39
C PRO A 112 16.59 19.02 1.98
N ARG A 113 16.97 19.14 3.26
CA ARG A 113 17.73 18.10 3.98
C ARG A 113 16.97 16.79 4.12
N GLU A 114 15.68 16.86 4.40
CA GLU A 114 14.82 15.67 4.52
C GLU A 114 14.53 15.06 3.14
N LEU A 115 14.44 15.89 2.10
CA LEU A 115 14.35 15.40 0.72
C LEU A 115 15.60 14.62 0.31
N PHE A 116 16.79 15.11 0.65
CA PHE A 116 18.04 14.40 0.37
C PHE A 116 18.12 13.06 1.13
N LYS A 117 17.73 13.03 2.41
CA LYS A 117 17.63 11.78 3.17
C LYS A 117 16.64 10.79 2.55
N GLY A 118 15.49 11.28 2.08
CA GLY A 118 14.49 10.48 1.38
C GLY A 118 15.02 9.88 0.08
N LEU A 119 15.77 10.67 -0.69
CA LEU A 119 16.43 10.19 -1.90
C LEU A 119 17.47 9.10 -1.59
N LEU A 120 18.35 9.34 -0.63
CA LEU A 120 19.38 8.38 -0.23
C LEU A 120 18.76 7.08 0.30
N GLY A 121 17.72 7.19 1.13
CA GLY A 121 16.95 6.06 1.65
C GLY A 121 16.25 5.27 0.55
N GLY A 122 15.64 5.95 -0.43
CA GLY A 122 15.00 5.31 -1.58
C GLY A 122 15.98 4.53 -2.45
N ILE A 123 17.17 5.07 -2.71
CA ILE A 123 18.24 4.36 -3.44
C ILE A 123 18.65 3.11 -2.67
N LEU A 124 18.90 3.23 -1.36
CA LEU A 124 19.30 2.11 -0.52
C LEU A 124 18.22 1.02 -0.45
N MET A 125 16.94 1.41 -0.34
CA MET A 125 15.79 0.49 -0.39
C MET A 125 15.69 -0.23 -1.74
N GLY A 126 15.93 0.48 -2.84
CA GLY A 126 15.95 -0.09 -4.18
C GLY A 126 17.04 -1.17 -4.31
N ILE A 127 18.28 -0.83 -3.95
CA ILE A 127 19.41 -1.77 -3.94
C ILE A 127 19.11 -2.97 -3.03
N GLY A 128 18.61 -2.72 -1.83
CA GLY A 128 18.23 -3.77 -0.88
C GLY A 128 17.20 -4.73 -1.46
N SER A 129 16.15 -4.21 -2.09
CA SER A 129 15.10 -5.02 -2.71
C SER A 129 15.59 -5.87 -3.88
N ALA A 130 16.57 -5.36 -4.64
CA ALA A 130 17.19 -6.09 -5.73
C ALA A 130 18.07 -7.24 -5.22
N LEU A 131 18.83 -7.00 -4.13
CA LEU A 131 19.68 -8.02 -3.51
C LEU A 131 18.87 -9.11 -2.80
N SER A 132 17.77 -8.75 -2.14
CA SER A 132 16.91 -9.71 -1.43
C SER A 132 15.85 -10.38 -2.31
N PHE A 133 15.77 -9.99 -3.59
CA PHE A 133 14.71 -10.41 -4.53
C PHE A 133 13.28 -10.18 -4.00
N GLY A 134 13.07 -9.18 -3.14
CA GLY A 134 11.77 -8.93 -2.52
C GLY A 134 11.65 -7.58 -1.83
N CYS A 135 10.42 -7.21 -1.47
CA CYS A 135 10.14 -6.09 -0.58
C CYS A 135 9.55 -6.58 0.75
N ASN A 136 9.32 -5.67 1.70
CA ASN A 136 8.73 -6.04 3.00
C ASN A 136 7.39 -6.80 2.84
N ILE A 137 6.55 -6.42 1.88
CA ILE A 137 5.25 -7.07 1.68
C ILE A 137 5.43 -8.46 1.03
N GLY A 138 6.11 -8.52 -0.10
CA GLY A 138 6.23 -9.77 -0.86
C GLY A 138 7.28 -10.74 -0.31
N GLY A 139 8.46 -10.21 0.03
CA GLY A 139 9.60 -11.00 0.48
C GLY A 139 9.63 -11.29 1.98
N PHE A 140 8.91 -10.54 2.82
CA PHE A 140 8.82 -10.84 4.26
C PHE A 140 7.43 -11.33 4.65
N PHE A 141 6.37 -10.54 4.45
CA PHE A 141 5.02 -10.95 4.89
C PHE A 141 4.50 -12.16 4.12
N SER A 142 4.54 -12.13 2.79
CA SER A 142 4.03 -13.26 2.00
C SER A 142 4.92 -14.50 2.13
N ALA A 143 6.24 -14.33 2.20
CA ALA A 143 7.19 -15.42 2.38
C ALA A 143 7.01 -16.12 3.74
N THR A 144 6.94 -15.34 4.83
CA THR A 144 6.66 -15.87 6.18
C THR A 144 5.31 -16.60 6.23
N SER A 145 4.27 -16.08 5.55
CA SER A 145 2.97 -16.76 5.49
C SER A 145 3.00 -18.07 4.69
N ALA A 146 3.89 -18.16 3.70
CA ALA A 146 4.12 -19.35 2.89
C ALA A 146 5.16 -20.31 3.51
N LEU A 147 5.71 -19.96 4.67
CA LEU A 147 6.76 -20.71 5.37
C LEU A 147 8.04 -20.89 4.53
N SER A 148 8.38 -19.90 3.71
CA SER A 148 9.51 -19.89 2.76
C SER A 148 10.45 -18.72 2.98
#